data_AF-A0A746Q460-F1
#
_entry.id   AF-A0A746Q460-F1
#
_cell.length_a   1.000
_cell.length_b   1.000
_cell.length_c   1.000
_cell.angle_alpha   90.00
_cell.angle_beta   90.00
_cell.angle_gamma   90.00
#
_symmetry.space_group_name_H-M   'P 1'
#
loop_
_entity.id
_entity.type
_entity.pdbx_description
1 polymer ?
#
loop_
_entity_poly.entity_id
_entity_poly.type
_entity_poly.pdbx_seq_one_letter_code
_entity_poly.pdbx_strand_id
1 'polypeptide(L)'
;MMNKLQERYARIIAIMNNKGGPGKTSSATNLAVHYARSGKRTLLIDSDQQANTTEVTANGKKYYSMYGPTICDLYSNSRFDIRDVIIPAMAGDAPIPNLDLIPSDPTFEKIIEQTLTRSHREKILGRHLEKVRTEYDYIIIDCAPGLNIATGNAIFIADHVLVPVDGGSFSLSGLEIMLDYMDEISEEDYARFSVFRNNYNGANKKINTYIETALGSHERISPRLLKSRIRTDQAIVQSQVACLPLYYYQKSAMALVDYGKLARELEEIISSEAA
;
A
#
# COMPACT_ATOMS: atom_id res chain seq x y z
N MET A 1 -14.32 -26.78 27.87
CA MET A 1 -13.40 -25.62 27.87
C MET A 1 -13.20 -25.25 26.40
N MET A 2 -14.02 -24.35 25.88
CA MET A 2 -13.96 -23.93 24.47
C MET A 2 -12.69 -23.09 24.27
N ASN A 3 -11.82 -23.53 23.35
CA ASN A 3 -10.76 -22.68 22.81
C ASN A 3 -11.41 -21.40 22.32
N LYS A 4 -11.15 -20.27 22.98
CA LYS A 4 -11.29 -18.97 22.34
C LYS A 4 -10.33 -19.01 21.15
N LEU A 5 -10.86 -19.23 19.95
CA LEU A 5 -10.16 -18.89 18.72
C LEU A 5 -9.68 -17.44 18.92
N GLN A 6 -8.36 -17.24 19.02
CA GLN A 6 -7.79 -15.90 18.93
C GLN A 6 -8.36 -15.30 17.64
N GLU A 7 -9.17 -14.25 17.75
CA GLU A 7 -9.66 -13.53 16.59
C GLU A 7 -8.43 -13.08 15.80
N ARG A 8 -8.25 -13.69 14.62
CA ARG A 8 -7.13 -13.35 13.76
C ARG A 8 -7.55 -12.11 12.98
N TYR A 9 -7.12 -10.95 13.45
CA TYR A 9 -7.28 -9.69 12.74
C TYR A 9 -6.35 -9.65 11.51
N ALA A 10 -6.84 -9.07 10.41
CA ALA A 10 -6.02 -8.80 9.24
C ALA A 10 -4.79 -7.95 9.60
N ARG A 11 -3.67 -8.26 8.93
CA ARG A 11 -2.45 -7.44 8.95
C ARG A 11 -2.61 -6.27 7.98
N ILE A 12 -2.58 -5.05 8.49
CA ILE A 12 -2.72 -3.82 7.70
C ILE A 12 -1.34 -3.30 7.31
N ILE A 13 -1.07 -3.24 6.01
CA ILE A 13 0.20 -2.77 5.44
C ILE A 13 -0.08 -1.52 4.62
N ALA A 14 0.42 -0.37 5.06
CA ALA A 14 0.33 0.86 4.29
C ALA A 14 1.59 1.04 3.44
N ILE A 15 1.43 1.33 2.16
CA ILE A 15 2.54 1.54 1.23
C ILE A 15 2.64 3.02 0.92
N MET A 16 3.74 3.62 1.34
CA MET A 16 3.80 5.06 1.54
C MET A 16 5.15 5.63 1.13
N ASN A 17 5.14 6.84 0.59
CA ASN A 17 6.32 7.65 0.31
C ASN A 17 5.83 9.05 -0.07
N ASN A 18 6.40 10.07 0.57
CA ASN A 18 6.07 11.48 0.40
C ASN A 18 6.27 11.99 -1.05
N LYS A 19 7.00 11.26 -1.91
CA LYS A 19 7.21 11.62 -3.33
C LYS A 19 6.38 10.79 -4.30
N GLY A 20 6.06 11.39 -5.46
CA GLY A 20 5.51 10.68 -6.61
C GLY A 20 6.56 9.81 -7.31
N GLY A 21 6.14 8.67 -7.87
CA GLY A 21 7.02 7.79 -8.66
C GLY A 21 7.91 6.74 -7.98
N PRO A 22 7.98 6.55 -6.64
CA PRO A 22 8.89 5.55 -6.05
C PRO A 22 8.39 4.11 -6.19
N GLY A 23 7.16 3.89 -6.70
CA GLY A 23 6.57 2.58 -6.95
C GLY A 23 5.57 2.09 -5.91
N LYS A 24 4.81 3.01 -5.27
CA LYS A 24 3.77 2.68 -4.28
C LYS A 24 2.69 1.77 -4.88
N THR A 25 1.99 2.26 -5.90
CA THR A 25 0.94 1.54 -6.63
C THR A 25 1.42 0.20 -7.20
N SER A 26 2.61 0.16 -7.84
CA SER A 26 3.14 -1.11 -8.35
C SER A 26 3.40 -2.10 -7.21
N SER A 27 3.88 -1.62 -6.06
CA SER A 27 4.13 -2.51 -4.92
C SER A 27 2.85 -2.97 -4.26
N ALA A 28 1.87 -2.09 -4.08
CA ALA A 28 0.57 -2.40 -3.50
C ALA A 28 -0.17 -3.47 -4.30
N THR A 29 -0.31 -3.23 -5.61
CA THR A 29 -0.96 -4.17 -6.53
C THR A 29 -0.25 -5.53 -6.57
N ASN A 30 1.09 -5.55 -6.67
CA ASN A 30 1.84 -6.81 -6.78
C ASN A 30 1.87 -7.61 -5.47
N LEU A 31 2.01 -6.94 -4.32
CA LEU A 31 1.94 -7.61 -3.02
C LEU A 31 0.54 -8.17 -2.75
N ALA A 32 -0.51 -7.41 -3.07
CA ALA A 32 -1.89 -7.87 -2.89
C ALA A 32 -2.21 -9.09 -3.75
N VAL A 33 -1.83 -9.06 -5.04
CA VAL A 33 -1.96 -10.22 -5.93
C VAL A 33 -1.10 -11.39 -5.44
N HIS A 34 0.10 -11.14 -4.90
CA HIS A 34 0.94 -12.21 -4.35
C HIS A 34 0.25 -12.92 -3.17
N TYR A 35 -0.24 -12.18 -2.18
CA TYR A 35 -0.92 -12.77 -1.02
C TYR A 35 -2.21 -13.50 -1.41
N ALA A 36 -3.04 -12.89 -2.28
CA ALA A 36 -4.26 -13.49 -2.79
C ALA A 36 -4.01 -14.85 -3.47
N ARG A 37 -2.97 -14.91 -4.32
CA ARG A 37 -2.55 -16.14 -5.00
C ARG A 37 -1.93 -17.18 -4.07
N SER A 38 -1.40 -16.77 -2.94
CA SER A 38 -0.94 -17.65 -1.86
C SER A 38 -2.08 -18.11 -0.95
N GLY A 39 -3.34 -17.87 -1.34
CA GLY A 39 -4.54 -18.33 -0.64
C GLY A 39 -4.98 -17.42 0.52
N LYS A 40 -4.44 -16.21 0.62
CA LYS A 40 -4.79 -15.25 1.68
C LYS A 40 -5.92 -14.35 1.22
N ARG A 41 -6.98 -14.21 2.01
CA ARG A 41 -8.05 -13.22 1.76
C ARG A 41 -7.45 -11.83 1.91
N THR A 42 -7.41 -11.07 0.82
CA THR A 42 -6.68 -9.81 0.75
C THR A 42 -7.62 -8.69 0.33
N LEU A 43 -7.63 -7.58 1.07
CA LEU A 43 -8.30 -6.35 0.68
C LEU A 43 -7.25 -5.34 0.21
N LEU A 44 -7.37 -4.85 -1.02
CA LEU A 44 -6.56 -3.75 -1.53
C LEU A 44 -7.38 -2.45 -1.45
N ILE A 45 -6.79 -1.39 -0.93
CA ILE A 45 -7.42 -0.08 -0.79
C ILE A 45 -6.63 0.92 -1.61
N ASP A 46 -7.28 1.51 -2.62
CA ASP A 46 -6.72 2.66 -3.32
C ASP A 46 -7.05 3.92 -2.51
N SER A 47 -6.01 4.60 -2.02
CA SER A 47 -6.13 5.84 -1.27
C SER A 47 -5.37 6.97 -1.97
N ASP A 48 -5.47 7.02 -3.31
CA ASP A 48 -4.93 8.07 -4.17
C ASP A 48 -6.02 8.57 -5.14
N GLN A 49 -6.18 9.89 -5.27
CA GLN A 49 -7.12 10.49 -6.21
C GLN A 49 -6.84 10.12 -7.67
N GLN A 50 -5.59 9.77 -8.00
CA GLN A 50 -5.23 9.32 -9.35
C GLN A 50 -5.85 7.97 -9.70
N ALA A 51 -6.30 7.21 -8.69
CA ALA A 51 -7.00 5.94 -8.83
C ALA A 51 -6.23 4.90 -9.67
N ASN A 52 -4.89 4.94 -9.65
CA ASN A 52 -4.05 4.07 -10.47
C ASN A 52 -4.16 2.59 -10.03
N THR A 53 -4.26 2.34 -8.72
CA THR A 53 -4.46 0.98 -8.20
C THR A 53 -5.80 0.45 -8.68
N THR A 54 -6.83 1.28 -8.59
CA THR A 54 -8.19 1.01 -9.07
C THR A 54 -8.18 0.71 -10.56
N GLU A 55 -7.57 1.54 -11.39
CA GLU A 55 -7.50 1.35 -12.84
C GLU A 55 -6.86 0.00 -13.21
N VAL A 56 -5.75 -0.36 -12.55
CA VAL A 56 -5.04 -1.62 -12.80
C VAL A 56 -5.80 -2.85 -12.30
N THR A 57 -6.61 -2.71 -11.24
CA THR A 57 -7.30 -3.83 -10.57
C THR A 57 -8.82 -3.83 -10.76
N ALA A 58 -9.35 -2.95 -11.62
CA ALA A 58 -10.75 -2.91 -12.01
C ALA A 58 -10.92 -2.91 -13.55
N ASN A 59 -9.98 -3.52 -14.27
CA ASN A 59 -10.01 -3.70 -15.74
C ASN A 59 -10.02 -2.37 -16.52
N GLY A 60 -9.17 -1.42 -16.16
CA GLY A 60 -9.10 -0.12 -16.84
C GLY A 60 -10.33 0.76 -16.67
N LYS A 61 -11.31 0.31 -15.87
CA LYS A 61 -12.41 1.18 -15.45
C LYS A 61 -11.84 2.13 -14.43
N LYS A 62 -11.62 3.37 -14.84
CA LYS A 62 -11.55 4.47 -13.88
C LYS A 62 -12.89 4.47 -13.16
N TYR A 63 -12.92 3.96 -11.93
CA TYR A 63 -14.07 4.12 -11.07
C TYR A 63 -14.18 5.61 -10.81
N TYR A 64 -15.30 6.16 -11.26
CA TYR A 64 -15.76 7.49 -10.88
C TYR A 64 -16.97 7.27 -9.99
N SER A 65 -17.38 8.27 -9.22
CA SER A 65 -18.60 8.23 -8.41
C SER A 65 -19.86 7.78 -9.18
N MET A 66 -19.86 7.85 -10.52
CA MET A 66 -20.94 7.33 -11.38
C MET A 66 -20.99 5.78 -11.51
N TYR A 67 -19.91 5.07 -11.16
CA TYR A 67 -19.79 3.60 -11.29
C TYR A 67 -20.06 2.85 -9.98
N GLY A 68 -20.24 3.57 -8.87
CA GLY A 68 -20.53 3.03 -7.56
C GLY A 68 -19.85 3.83 -6.45
N PRO A 69 -20.03 3.41 -5.19
CA PRO A 69 -19.32 4.00 -4.07
C PRO A 69 -17.80 3.81 -4.19
N THR A 70 -17.05 4.72 -3.60
CA THR A 70 -15.58 4.68 -3.53
C THR A 70 -15.11 4.99 -2.11
N ILE A 71 -13.79 5.01 -1.90
CA ILE A 71 -13.21 5.46 -0.62
C ILE A 71 -13.75 6.83 -0.19
N CYS A 72 -14.16 7.68 -1.13
CA CYS A 72 -14.82 8.96 -0.88
C CYS A 72 -16.05 8.83 0.04
N ASP A 73 -16.86 7.79 -0.11
CA ASP A 73 -18.08 7.57 0.68
C ASP A 73 -17.76 7.26 2.15
N LEU A 74 -16.68 6.52 2.39
CA LEU A 74 -16.18 6.24 3.75
C LEU A 74 -15.74 7.52 4.45
N TYR A 75 -15.04 8.40 3.73
CA TYR A 75 -14.61 9.68 4.30
C TYR A 75 -15.75 10.70 4.42
N SER A 76 -16.75 10.62 3.55
CA SER A 76 -17.88 11.55 3.53
C SER A 76 -18.92 11.24 4.60
N ASN A 77 -19.21 9.95 4.85
CA ASN A 77 -20.29 9.50 5.72
C ASN A 77 -19.82 8.41 6.71
N SER A 78 -19.71 8.78 7.99
CA SER A 78 -19.29 7.87 9.06
C SER A 78 -20.24 6.69 9.31
N ARG A 79 -21.48 6.74 8.79
CA ARG A 79 -22.47 5.66 8.89
C ARG A 79 -22.50 4.75 7.65
N PHE A 80 -21.72 5.06 6.61
CA PHE A 80 -21.63 4.22 5.42
C PHE A 80 -21.14 2.81 5.80
N ASP A 81 -21.77 1.76 5.25
CA ASP A 81 -21.28 0.40 5.44
C ASP A 81 -20.12 0.15 4.48
N ILE A 82 -18.96 -0.20 5.02
CA ILE A 82 -17.77 -0.47 4.21
C ILE A 82 -17.99 -1.64 3.24
N ARG A 83 -18.90 -2.56 3.55
CA ARG A 83 -19.22 -3.68 2.66
C ARG A 83 -19.82 -3.24 1.32
N ASP A 84 -20.46 -2.07 1.27
CA ASP A 84 -21.09 -1.55 0.05
C ASP A 84 -20.09 -0.91 -0.94
N VAL A 85 -18.86 -0.62 -0.50
CA VAL A 85 -17.78 -0.10 -1.36
C VAL A 85 -16.80 -1.18 -1.80
N ILE A 86 -16.79 -2.33 -1.12
CA ILE A 86 -15.89 -3.43 -1.44
C ILE A 86 -16.39 -4.15 -2.71
N ILE A 87 -15.52 -4.22 -3.71
CA ILE A 87 -15.78 -4.92 -4.98
C ILE A 87 -14.69 -5.97 -5.23
N PRO A 88 -14.95 -7.05 -5.99
CA PRO A 88 -13.90 -7.98 -6.37
C PRO A 88 -12.86 -7.27 -7.25
N ALA A 89 -11.57 -7.51 -6.98
CA ALA A 89 -10.52 -7.08 -7.89
C ALA A 89 -10.56 -7.91 -9.18
N MET A 90 -10.24 -7.30 -10.30
CA MET A 90 -10.39 -7.84 -11.65
C MET A 90 -9.05 -7.92 -12.38
N ALA A 91 -8.89 -8.98 -13.18
CA ALA A 91 -7.85 -9.13 -14.17
C ALA A 91 -8.52 -9.35 -15.54
N GLY A 92 -8.71 -8.26 -16.29
CA GLY A 92 -9.60 -8.28 -17.45
C GLY A 92 -11.04 -8.43 -16.99
N ASP A 93 -11.81 -9.30 -17.65
CA ASP A 93 -13.21 -9.55 -17.30
C ASP A 93 -13.40 -10.61 -16.19
N ALA A 94 -12.30 -11.12 -15.61
CA ALA A 94 -12.35 -12.16 -14.59
C ALA A 94 -11.96 -11.63 -13.21
N PRO A 95 -12.67 -12.01 -12.14
CA PRO A 95 -12.27 -11.67 -10.78
C PRO A 95 -10.99 -12.42 -10.39
N ILE A 96 -10.17 -11.78 -9.57
CA ILE A 96 -8.97 -12.35 -8.96
C ILE A 96 -9.39 -13.07 -7.67
N PRO A 97 -9.20 -14.40 -7.56
CA PRO A 97 -9.59 -15.11 -6.34
C PRO A 97 -8.88 -14.57 -5.10
N ASN A 98 -9.62 -14.45 -3.99
CA ASN A 98 -9.15 -13.94 -2.70
C ASN A 98 -8.66 -12.48 -2.69
N LEU A 99 -8.98 -11.69 -3.72
CA LEU A 99 -8.61 -10.29 -3.76
C LEU A 99 -9.83 -9.40 -3.99
N ASP A 100 -10.10 -8.56 -3.00
CA ASP A 100 -11.10 -7.50 -3.07
C ASP A 100 -10.42 -6.13 -3.13
N LEU A 101 -11.19 -5.12 -3.54
CA LEU A 101 -10.76 -3.75 -3.79
C LEU A 101 -11.74 -2.76 -3.14
N ILE A 102 -11.22 -1.74 -2.47
CA ILE A 102 -11.90 -0.47 -2.25
C ILE A 102 -11.34 0.53 -3.27
N PRO A 103 -12.15 0.95 -4.27
CA PRO A 103 -11.69 1.85 -5.31
C PRO A 103 -11.56 3.29 -4.82
N SER A 104 -10.75 4.07 -5.53
CA SER A 104 -10.66 5.53 -5.40
C SER A 104 -11.15 6.21 -6.68
N ASP A 105 -11.36 7.52 -6.60
CA ASP A 105 -11.70 8.36 -7.74
C ASP A 105 -11.15 9.79 -7.60
N PRO A 106 -11.12 10.60 -8.68
CA PRO A 106 -10.54 11.95 -8.65
C PRO A 106 -11.19 12.94 -7.68
N THR A 107 -12.41 12.68 -7.19
CA THR A 107 -13.06 13.54 -6.19
C THR A 107 -12.48 13.36 -4.78
N PHE A 108 -11.64 12.35 -4.56
CA PHE A 108 -11.08 12.05 -3.25
C PHE A 108 -10.28 13.22 -2.66
N GLU A 109 -9.54 13.97 -3.49
CA GLU A 109 -8.81 15.17 -3.05
C GLU A 109 -9.72 16.16 -2.32
N LYS A 110 -10.86 16.47 -2.95
CA LYS A 110 -11.86 17.40 -2.42
C LYS A 110 -12.49 16.88 -1.13
N ILE A 111 -12.74 15.56 -1.03
CA ILE A 111 -13.26 14.95 0.19
C ILE A 111 -12.25 15.07 1.34
N ILE A 112 -10.97 14.87 1.06
CA ILE A 112 -9.89 15.03 2.04
C ILE A 112 -9.78 16.48 2.52
N GLU A 113 -9.85 17.47 1.62
CA GLU A 113 -9.87 18.89 1.99
C GLU A 113 -11.06 19.23 2.90
N GLN A 114 -12.26 18.74 2.57
CA GLN A 114 -13.46 18.97 3.39
C GLN A 114 -13.35 18.30 4.78
N THR A 115 -12.59 17.22 4.87
CA THR A 115 -12.38 16.45 6.10
C THR A 115 -11.46 17.18 7.09
N LEU A 116 -10.69 18.18 6.66
CA LEU A 116 -9.79 18.97 7.54
C LEU A 116 -10.51 19.60 8.73
N THR A 117 -11.78 19.97 8.60
CA THR A 117 -12.53 20.60 9.70
C THR A 117 -13.19 19.62 10.67
N ARG A 118 -13.13 18.31 10.38
CA ARG A 118 -13.81 17.27 11.17
C ARG A 118 -12.98 16.87 12.38
N SER A 119 -13.65 16.59 13.50
CA SER A 119 -13.04 15.98 14.68
C SER A 119 -12.74 14.48 14.45
N HIS A 120 -11.67 13.97 15.05
CA HIS A 120 -11.22 12.57 14.93
C HIS A 120 -11.02 12.13 13.46
N ARG A 121 -10.51 13.05 12.65
CA ARG A 121 -10.31 12.88 11.20
C ARG A 121 -9.27 11.81 10.86
N GLU A 122 -8.34 11.56 11.78
CA GLU A 122 -7.29 10.54 11.73
C GLU A 122 -7.80 9.10 11.93
N LYS A 123 -9.03 8.93 12.46
CA LYS A 123 -9.63 7.61 12.77
C LYS A 123 -10.78 7.24 11.85
N ILE A 124 -10.94 7.93 10.73
CA ILE A 124 -12.07 7.71 9.82
C ILE A 124 -11.96 6.31 9.21
N LEU A 125 -10.87 6.02 8.50
CA LEU A 125 -10.71 4.73 7.81
C LEU A 125 -10.67 3.55 8.79
N GLY A 126 -10.01 3.74 9.94
CA GLY A 126 -9.94 2.71 11.00
C GLY A 126 -11.31 2.24 11.50
N ARG A 127 -12.22 3.18 11.79
CA ARG A 127 -13.59 2.84 12.26
C ARG A 127 -14.40 2.06 11.23
N HIS A 128 -14.14 2.27 9.94
CA HIS A 128 -14.78 1.47 8.89
C HIS A 128 -14.13 0.08 8.79
N LEU A 129 -12.79 0.00 8.80
CA LEU A 129 -12.08 -1.27 8.66
C LEU A 129 -12.27 -2.21 9.84
N GLU A 130 -12.46 -1.72 11.06
CA GLU A 130 -12.80 -2.55 12.23
C GLU A 130 -14.00 -3.49 11.95
N LYS A 131 -14.96 -3.04 11.13
CA LYS A 131 -16.16 -3.81 10.80
C LYS A 131 -15.89 -5.04 9.93
N VAL A 132 -14.78 -5.07 9.20
CA VAL A 132 -14.43 -6.13 8.24
C VAL A 132 -13.04 -6.73 8.48
N ARG A 133 -12.31 -6.27 9.51
CA ARG A 133 -10.91 -6.67 9.75
C ARG A 133 -10.73 -8.18 9.96
N THR A 134 -11.75 -8.90 10.43
CA THR A 134 -11.72 -10.36 10.63
C THR A 134 -12.06 -11.16 9.34
N GLU A 135 -12.53 -10.48 8.30
CA GLU A 135 -12.88 -11.07 7.00
C GLU A 135 -11.65 -11.26 6.10
N TYR A 136 -10.52 -10.63 6.43
CA TYR A 136 -9.29 -10.65 5.64
C TYR A 136 -8.10 -11.16 6.46
N ASP A 137 -7.09 -11.69 5.76
CA ASP A 137 -5.77 -11.99 6.31
C ASP A 137 -4.84 -10.78 6.16
N TYR A 138 -4.95 -10.05 5.04
CA TYR A 138 -4.17 -8.84 4.74
C TYR A 138 -5.06 -7.71 4.24
N ILE A 139 -4.74 -6.49 4.65
CA ILE A 139 -5.28 -5.25 4.08
C ILE A 139 -4.10 -4.42 3.61
N ILE A 140 -4.04 -4.09 2.32
CA ILE A 140 -2.96 -3.29 1.73
C ILE A 140 -3.53 -1.95 1.32
N ILE A 141 -2.88 -0.86 1.74
CA ILE A 141 -3.30 0.51 1.44
C ILE A 141 -2.26 1.14 0.50
N ASP A 142 -2.66 1.47 -0.73
CA ASP A 142 -1.86 2.29 -1.65
C ASP A 142 -2.10 3.76 -1.34
N CYS A 143 -1.12 4.41 -0.71
CA CYS A 143 -1.25 5.81 -0.33
C CYS A 143 -0.82 6.76 -1.46
N ALA A 144 -1.53 7.88 -1.58
CA ALA A 144 -1.12 9.01 -2.41
C ALA A 144 0.30 9.51 -2.09
N PRO A 145 0.97 10.20 -3.04
CA PRO A 145 2.13 11.04 -2.69
C PRO A 145 1.72 12.18 -1.75
N GLY A 146 2.68 12.67 -0.97
CA GLY A 146 2.42 13.70 0.04
C GLY A 146 2.02 13.15 1.41
N LEU A 147 1.86 14.07 2.37
CA LEU A 147 1.37 13.80 3.72
C LEU A 147 0.07 14.59 3.93
N ASN A 148 -1.04 13.90 4.08
CA ASN A 148 -2.38 14.46 4.26
C ASN A 148 -3.21 13.60 5.22
N ILE A 149 -4.51 13.91 5.38
CA ILE A 149 -5.40 13.13 6.27
C ILE A 149 -5.48 11.67 5.87
N ALA A 150 -5.52 11.35 4.56
CA ALA A 150 -5.63 9.97 4.10
C ALA A 150 -4.38 9.16 4.47
N THR A 151 -3.19 9.72 4.26
CA THR A 151 -1.93 9.09 4.68
C THR A 151 -1.82 8.99 6.20
N GLY A 152 -2.29 10.00 6.94
CA GLY A 152 -2.36 9.97 8.40
C GLY A 152 -3.30 8.87 8.92
N ASN A 153 -4.46 8.69 8.29
CA ASN A 153 -5.37 7.57 8.60
C ASN A 153 -4.68 6.24 8.36
N ALA A 154 -3.96 6.09 7.24
CA ALA A 154 -3.24 4.86 6.93
C ALA A 154 -2.14 4.55 7.95
N ILE A 155 -1.34 5.54 8.37
CA ILE A 155 -0.32 5.39 9.42
C ILE A 155 -0.97 5.00 10.74
N PHE A 156 -2.05 5.69 11.12
CA PHE A 156 -2.73 5.47 12.40
C PHE A 156 -3.22 4.02 12.60
N ILE A 157 -3.55 3.33 11.51
CA ILE A 157 -4.11 1.97 11.55
C ILE A 157 -3.15 0.88 11.08
N ALA A 158 -2.02 1.25 10.46
CA ALA A 158 -1.11 0.28 9.88
C ALA A 158 -0.45 -0.57 10.98
N ASP A 159 -0.48 -1.89 10.80
CA ASP A 159 0.39 -2.78 11.57
C ASP A 159 1.84 -2.64 11.09
N HIS A 160 2.05 -2.28 9.82
CA HIS A 160 3.36 -1.99 9.26
C HIS A 160 3.31 -0.99 8.08
N VAL A 161 4.28 -0.08 7.99
CA VAL A 161 4.45 0.85 6.86
C VAL A 161 5.60 0.40 5.97
N LEU A 162 5.32 0.19 4.69
CA LEU A 162 6.32 -0.21 3.70
C LEU A 162 6.66 0.97 2.78
N VAL A 163 7.95 1.31 2.72
CA VAL A 163 8.45 2.50 2.02
C VAL A 163 9.31 2.09 0.82
N PRO A 164 8.79 2.17 -0.42
CA PRO A 164 9.59 1.96 -1.62
C PRO A 164 10.51 3.16 -1.85
N VAL A 165 11.77 2.91 -2.22
CA VAL A 165 12.76 3.95 -2.57
C VAL A 165 13.43 3.61 -3.89
N ASP A 166 13.38 4.52 -4.86
CA ASP A 166 13.97 4.35 -6.20
C ASP A 166 15.25 5.18 -6.40
N GLY A 167 15.82 5.17 -7.60
CA GLY A 167 17.00 5.99 -7.93
C GLY A 167 16.69 7.42 -8.35
N GLY A 168 15.60 7.61 -9.10
CA GLY A 168 15.28 8.89 -9.73
C GLY A 168 14.67 9.92 -8.77
N SER A 169 13.97 9.45 -7.73
CA SER A 169 13.19 10.31 -6.83
C SER A 169 13.76 10.35 -5.41
N PHE A 170 14.80 9.58 -5.09
CA PHE A 170 15.34 9.51 -3.73
C PHE A 170 15.84 10.88 -3.23
N SER A 171 15.29 11.32 -2.10
CA SER A 171 16.02 12.22 -1.19
C SER A 171 15.85 11.73 0.23
N LEU A 172 16.96 11.71 0.96
CA LEU A 172 16.97 11.36 2.38
C LEU A 172 16.07 12.31 3.18
N SER A 173 16.12 13.60 2.88
CA SER A 173 15.25 14.62 3.48
C SER A 173 13.75 14.34 3.31
N GLY A 174 13.34 13.75 2.19
CA GLY A 174 11.93 13.43 1.96
C GLY A 174 11.46 12.23 2.77
N LEU A 175 12.37 11.31 3.09
CA LEU A 175 12.12 10.20 4.00
C LEU A 175 12.11 10.68 5.45
N GLU A 176 13.03 11.55 5.86
CA GLU A 176 13.07 12.12 7.20
C GLU A 176 11.76 12.85 7.54
N ILE A 177 11.27 13.73 6.64
CA ILE A 177 9.97 14.41 6.81
C ILE A 177 8.82 13.41 6.99
N MET A 178 8.86 12.28 6.28
CA MET A 178 7.85 11.24 6.41
C MET A 178 7.95 10.50 7.75
N LEU A 179 9.17 10.19 8.21
CA LEU A 179 9.39 9.53 9.49
C LEU A 179 8.95 10.43 10.66
N ASP A 180 9.30 11.73 10.61
CA ASP A 180 8.87 12.70 11.61
C ASP A 180 7.34 12.82 11.69
N TYR A 181 6.66 12.77 10.53
CA TYR A 181 5.21 12.76 10.48
C TYR A 181 4.59 11.46 11.04
N MET A 182 5.26 10.32 10.85
CA MET A 182 4.82 9.05 11.45
C MET A 182 4.93 9.10 12.98
N ASP A 183 5.96 9.75 13.50
CA ASP A 183 6.12 9.98 14.94
C ASP A 183 5.02 10.90 15.48
N GLU A 184 4.69 11.98 14.76
CA GLU A 184 3.59 12.89 15.12
C GLU A 184 2.25 12.16 15.22
N ILE A 185 1.94 11.28 14.25
CA ILE A 185 0.65 10.56 14.22
C ILE A 185 0.57 9.46 15.28
N SER A 186 1.69 8.80 15.61
CA SER A 186 1.70 7.75 16.62
C SER A 186 1.89 8.25 18.05
N GLU A 187 2.25 9.52 18.23
CA GLU A 187 2.60 10.12 19.52
C GLU A 187 3.81 9.42 20.19
N GLU A 188 4.60 8.64 19.44
CA GLU A 188 5.80 7.91 19.86
C GLU A 188 6.79 7.75 18.69
N ASP A 189 8.00 7.20 18.93
CA ASP A 189 8.92 6.89 17.82
C ASP A 189 8.35 5.71 17.02
N TYR A 190 7.91 5.99 15.79
CA TYR A 190 7.22 5.02 14.96
C TYR A 190 8.19 3.95 14.48
N ALA A 191 8.13 2.82 15.17
CA ALA A 191 9.05 1.71 14.96
C ALA A 191 8.42 0.55 14.16
N ARG A 192 7.41 0.76 13.33
CA ARG A 192 6.79 -0.33 12.53
C ARG A 192 6.83 -0.05 11.05
N PHE A 193 8.03 0.26 10.54
CA PHE A 193 8.24 0.49 9.13
C PHE A 193 9.45 -0.26 8.59
N SER A 194 9.45 -0.44 7.27
CA SER A 194 10.53 -1.03 6.48
C SER A 194 10.74 -0.27 5.18
N VAL A 195 12.00 -0.14 4.77
CA VAL A 195 12.41 0.53 3.53
C VAL A 195 12.97 -0.51 2.57
N PHE A 196 12.60 -0.46 1.29
CA PHE A 196 13.20 -1.34 0.28
C PHE A 196 13.58 -0.60 -1.00
N ARG A 197 14.55 -1.16 -1.73
CA ARG A 197 15.01 -0.60 -3.01
C ARG A 197 14.06 -1.04 -4.13
N ASN A 198 13.44 -0.06 -4.77
CA ASN A 198 12.66 -0.25 -5.99
C ASN A 198 13.42 0.26 -7.22
N ASN A 199 12.99 -0.18 -8.41
CA ASN A 199 13.58 0.19 -9.70
C ASN A 199 15.11 0.01 -9.73
N TYR A 200 15.59 -1.09 -9.11
CA TYR A 200 17.01 -1.36 -8.98
C TYR A 200 17.58 -1.85 -10.32
N ASN A 201 18.54 -1.10 -10.87
CA ASN A 201 19.30 -1.49 -12.05
C ASN A 201 20.78 -1.65 -11.67
N GLY A 202 21.30 -2.88 -11.72
CA GLY A 202 22.70 -3.19 -11.37
C GLY A 202 23.74 -2.49 -12.25
N ALA A 203 23.37 -2.03 -13.45
CA ALA A 203 24.25 -1.26 -14.32
C ALA A 203 24.55 0.14 -13.73
N ASN A 204 23.63 0.71 -12.94
CA ASN A 204 23.75 2.06 -12.40
C ASN A 204 24.57 2.07 -11.10
N LYS A 205 25.83 1.67 -11.17
CA LYS A 205 26.68 1.50 -9.97
C LYS A 205 26.77 2.75 -9.09
N LYS A 206 27.01 3.93 -9.68
CA LYS A 206 27.18 5.19 -8.94
C LYS A 206 25.95 5.55 -8.11
N ILE A 207 24.75 5.49 -8.71
CA ILE A 207 23.51 5.83 -8.00
C ILE A 207 23.16 4.77 -6.95
N ASN A 208 23.42 3.50 -7.23
CA ASN A 208 23.18 2.43 -6.27
C ASN A 208 24.08 2.60 -5.04
N THR A 209 25.39 2.84 -5.23
CA THR A 209 26.30 3.10 -4.12
C THR A 209 25.88 4.31 -3.31
N TYR A 210 25.52 5.43 -3.96
CA TYR A 210 25.07 6.62 -3.25
C TYR A 210 23.86 6.32 -2.34
N ILE A 211 22.85 5.63 -2.86
CA ILE A 211 21.60 5.37 -2.12
C ILE A 211 21.81 4.31 -1.04
N GLU A 212 22.54 3.23 -1.35
CA GLU A 212 22.86 2.19 -0.37
C GLU A 212 23.67 2.75 0.80
N THR A 213 24.65 3.63 0.53
CA THR A 213 25.38 4.31 1.60
C THR A 213 24.45 5.21 2.40
N ALA A 214 23.63 6.05 1.76
CA ALA A 214 22.74 6.97 2.46
C ALA A 214 21.72 6.24 3.35
N LEU A 215 21.10 5.17 2.84
CA LEU A 215 20.16 4.35 3.61
C LEU A 215 20.87 3.55 4.72
N GLY A 216 22.04 2.99 4.42
CA GLY A 216 22.80 2.16 5.36
C GLY A 216 23.50 2.94 6.47
N SER A 217 23.78 4.23 6.28
CA SER A 217 24.36 5.11 7.30
C SER A 217 23.33 5.84 8.16
N HIS A 218 22.04 5.84 7.76
CA HIS A 218 21.01 6.57 8.48
C HIS A 218 20.48 5.75 9.67
N GLU A 219 20.55 6.32 10.87
CA GLU A 219 20.32 5.61 12.14
C GLU A 219 18.94 4.94 12.24
N ARG A 220 17.87 5.63 11.81
CA ARG A 220 16.50 5.09 11.82
C ARG A 220 16.21 4.12 10.68
N ILE A 221 16.88 4.27 9.54
CA ILE A 221 16.53 3.56 8.29
C ILE A 221 17.34 2.28 8.15
N SER A 222 18.62 2.32 8.50
CA SER A 222 19.53 1.18 8.37
C SER A 222 19.02 -0.10 9.05
N PRO A 223 18.47 -0.06 10.29
CA PRO A 223 17.90 -1.24 10.93
C PRO A 223 16.63 -1.76 10.24
N ARG A 224 15.98 -0.93 9.41
CA ARG A 224 14.70 -1.18 8.73
C ARG A 224 14.85 -1.37 7.23
N LEU A 225 16.09 -1.46 6.75
CA LEU A 225 16.37 -1.65 5.34
C LEU A 225 16.23 -3.13 4.99
N LEU A 226 15.27 -3.42 4.12
CA LEU A 226 15.03 -4.77 3.61
C LEU A 226 16.13 -5.20 2.64
N LYS A 227 16.41 -6.51 2.66
CA LYS A 227 17.33 -7.16 1.72
C LYS A 227 16.72 -7.27 0.34
N SER A 228 15.39 -7.47 0.27
CA SER A 228 14.65 -7.55 -0.97
C SER A 228 14.73 -6.26 -1.77
N ARG A 229 14.90 -6.40 -3.08
CA ARG A 229 14.95 -5.30 -4.03
C ARG A 229 14.09 -5.66 -5.22
N ILE A 230 13.36 -4.69 -5.74
CA ILE A 230 12.59 -4.84 -6.97
C ILE A 230 13.42 -4.28 -8.11
N ARG A 231 13.76 -5.13 -9.09
CA ARG A 231 14.53 -4.70 -10.24
C ARG A 231 13.74 -3.77 -11.16
N THR A 232 14.45 -3.01 -11.99
CA THR A 232 13.83 -2.37 -13.15
C THR A 232 13.29 -3.46 -14.09
N ASP A 233 11.99 -3.43 -14.35
CA ASP A 233 11.32 -4.38 -15.24
C ASP A 233 10.26 -3.63 -16.07
N GLN A 234 10.41 -3.65 -17.39
CA GLN A 234 9.49 -2.96 -18.30
C GLN A 234 8.08 -3.57 -18.25
N ALA A 235 7.96 -4.85 -17.87
CA ALA A 235 6.67 -5.50 -17.74
C ALA A 235 5.80 -4.83 -16.66
N ILE A 236 6.41 -4.22 -15.62
CA ILE A 236 5.65 -3.45 -14.61
C ILE A 236 4.94 -2.28 -15.30
N VAL A 237 5.69 -1.44 -16.01
CA VAL A 237 5.16 -0.23 -16.67
C VAL A 237 4.12 -0.63 -17.73
N GLN A 238 4.43 -1.65 -18.53
CA GLN A 238 3.52 -2.13 -19.57
C GLN A 238 2.23 -2.71 -18.98
N SER A 239 2.30 -3.42 -17.85
CA SER A 239 1.11 -3.97 -17.18
C SER A 239 0.18 -2.86 -16.68
N GLN A 240 0.74 -1.75 -16.18
CA GLN A 240 -0.03 -0.57 -15.78
C GLN A 240 -0.72 0.09 -16.98
N VAL A 241 -0.01 0.27 -18.09
CA VAL A 241 -0.58 0.79 -19.34
C VAL A 241 -1.69 -0.14 -19.87
N ALA A 242 -1.51 -1.46 -19.75
CA ALA A 242 -2.51 -2.45 -20.11
C ALA A 242 -3.66 -2.57 -19.11
N CYS A 243 -3.63 -1.83 -17.99
CA CYS A 243 -4.61 -1.89 -16.91
C CYS A 243 -4.84 -3.31 -16.39
N LEU A 244 -3.75 -4.08 -16.26
CA LEU A 244 -3.77 -5.47 -15.81
C LEU A 244 -2.71 -5.66 -14.74
N PRO A 245 -2.99 -6.38 -13.64
CA PRO A 245 -1.95 -6.64 -12.66
C PRO A 245 -0.84 -7.49 -13.29
N LEU A 246 0.42 -7.20 -12.94
CA LEU A 246 1.61 -7.76 -13.60
C LEU A 246 1.57 -9.29 -13.78
N TYR A 247 1.09 -10.02 -12.77
CA TYR A 247 0.99 -11.48 -12.87
C TYR A 247 0.09 -11.94 -14.02
N TYR A 248 -1.02 -11.23 -14.25
CA TYR A 248 -1.98 -11.54 -15.30
C TYR A 248 -1.55 -10.99 -16.65
N TYR A 249 -0.79 -9.90 -16.67
CA TYR A 249 -0.17 -9.37 -17.87
C TYR A 249 0.98 -10.25 -18.39
N GLN A 250 1.96 -10.56 -17.54
CA GLN A 250 3.15 -11.34 -17.90
C GLN A 250 3.65 -12.20 -16.74
N LYS A 251 3.21 -13.47 -16.71
CA LYS A 251 3.58 -14.45 -15.66
C LYS A 251 5.09 -14.72 -15.52
N SER A 252 5.86 -14.47 -16.59
CA SER A 252 7.31 -14.66 -16.62
C SER A 252 8.10 -13.43 -16.17
N ALA A 253 7.44 -12.33 -15.79
CA ALA A 253 8.11 -11.12 -15.34
C ALA A 253 8.97 -11.40 -14.11
N MET A 254 10.23 -10.96 -14.16
CA MET A 254 11.20 -11.24 -13.10
C MET A 254 10.87 -10.48 -11.82
N ALA A 255 10.24 -9.31 -11.95
CA ALA A 255 9.74 -8.55 -10.80
C ALA A 255 8.75 -9.34 -9.93
N LEU A 256 8.01 -10.32 -10.47
CA LEU A 256 7.12 -11.17 -9.65
C LEU A 256 7.91 -12.03 -8.65
N VAL A 257 9.10 -12.48 -9.04
CA VAL A 257 10.01 -13.22 -8.15
C VAL A 257 10.53 -12.30 -7.05
N ASP A 258 10.86 -11.05 -7.40
CA ASP A 258 11.35 -10.06 -6.45
C ASP A 258 10.26 -9.68 -5.43
N TYR A 259 9.02 -9.45 -5.89
CA TYR A 259 7.88 -9.20 -4.99
C TYR A 259 7.56 -10.40 -4.08
N GLY A 260 7.72 -11.64 -4.58
CA GLY A 260 7.57 -12.83 -3.74
C GLY A 260 8.69 -13.02 -2.70
N LYS A 261 9.86 -12.41 -2.89
CA LYS A 261 10.88 -12.32 -1.83
C LYS A 261 10.52 -11.24 -0.82
N LEU A 262 10.11 -10.07 -1.31
CA LEU A 262 9.67 -8.95 -0.48
C LEU A 262 8.50 -9.33 0.43
N ALA A 263 7.49 -10.03 -0.10
CA ALA A 263 6.34 -10.50 0.66
C ALA A 263 6.76 -11.43 1.82
N ARG A 264 7.63 -12.41 1.56
CA ARG A 264 8.12 -13.33 2.60
C ARG A 264 8.94 -12.62 3.68
N GLU A 265 9.85 -11.74 3.28
CA GLU A 265 10.64 -10.95 4.23
C GLU A 265 9.73 -10.06 5.10
N LEU A 266 8.69 -9.47 4.51
CA LEU A 266 7.71 -8.67 5.23
C LEU A 266 6.85 -9.50 6.18
N GLU A 267 6.43 -10.71 5.78
CA GLU A 267 5.71 -11.65 6.64
C GLU A 267 6.53 -12.04 7.88
N GLU A 268 7.83 -12.27 7.73
CA GLU A 268 8.75 -12.58 8.83
C GLU A 268 8.84 -11.42 9.83
N ILE A 269 8.99 -10.18 9.33
CA ILE A 269 9.08 -8.97 10.15
C ILE A 269 7.77 -8.74 10.91
N ILE A 270 6.63 -8.72 10.23
CA ILE A 270 5.33 -8.45 10.86
C ILE A 270 4.98 -9.54 11.88
N SER A 271 5.38 -10.79 11.62
CA SER A 271 5.17 -11.88 12.58
C SER A 271 6.04 -11.71 13.83
N SER A 272 7.26 -11.19 13.69
CA SER A 272 8.16 -10.91 14.82
C SER A 272 7.74 -9.70 15.65
N GLU A 273 7.14 -8.67 15.02
CA GLU A 273 6.63 -7.47 15.70
C GLU A 273 5.34 -7.76 16.51
N ALA A 274 4.64 -8.84 16.17
CA ALA A 274 3.39 -9.23 16.82
C ALA A 274 3.55 -10.28 17.93
N ALA A 275 4.77 -10.79 18.14
CA ALA A 275 5.12 -11.78 19.16
C ALA A 275 5.65 -11.10 20.43
#